data_AF-A0A2G9XXA8-F1
#
_entry.id   AF-A0A2G9XXA8-F1
#
_cell.length_a   1.000
_cell.length_b   1.000
_cell.length_c   1.000
_cell.angle_alpha   90.00
_cell.angle_beta   90.00
_cell.angle_gamma   90.00
#
_symmetry.space_group_name_H-M   'P 1'
#
loop_
_entity.id
_entity.type
_entity.pdbx_description
1 polymer ?
#
loop_
_entity_poly.entity_id
_entity_poly.type
_entity_poly.pdbx_seq_one_letter_code
_entity_poly.pdbx_strand_id
1 'polypeptide(L)'
;ERKNLKEEIESMLQEAEDIGGSKATSGQMRALYGKALDQGWDRERIKLFLEEKLGISNEDEIVGIIERAKISHLIDEIGSMREVPGKATVGQMRALWGKAFDRGWTRDKVKRYLEEKLGTSREEEIVGKVDKDVLSDIIDAIGMMEEKK
;
A
#
# COMPACT_ATOMS: atom_id res chain seq x y z
N GLU A 1 31.08 -7.39 -3.79
CA GLU A 1 30.09 -8.20 -3.04
C GLU A 1 29.26 -7.35 -2.04
N ARG A 2 28.45 -6.39 -2.52
CA ARG A 2 27.57 -5.55 -1.65
C ARG A 2 26.08 -5.62 -2.00
N LYS A 3 25.70 -6.35 -3.05
CA LYS A 3 24.30 -6.50 -3.49
C LYS A 3 23.51 -7.56 -2.70
N ASN A 4 24.17 -8.61 -2.19
CA ASN A 4 23.48 -9.69 -1.47
C ASN A 4 22.91 -9.28 -0.11
N LEU A 5 23.60 -8.43 0.66
CA LEU A 5 23.15 -8.09 2.02
C LEU A 5 21.80 -7.36 2.04
N LYS A 6 21.52 -6.53 1.04
CA LYS A 6 20.26 -5.78 0.99
C LYS A 6 19.10 -6.68 0.57
N GLU A 7 19.33 -7.56 -0.41
CA GLU A 7 18.35 -8.56 -0.86
C GLU A 7 18.12 -9.63 0.21
N GLU A 8 19.15 -10.04 0.97
CA GLU A 8 19.02 -10.90 2.16
C GLU A 8 18.24 -10.22 3.28
N ILE A 9 18.52 -8.94 3.59
CA ILE A 9 17.75 -8.21 4.59
C ILE A 9 16.30 -8.05 4.15
N GLU A 10 16.04 -7.76 2.87
CA GLU A 10 14.68 -7.68 2.33
C GLU A 10 13.99 -9.07 2.36
N SER A 11 14.68 -10.14 2.02
CA SER A 11 14.18 -11.52 2.10
C SER A 11 13.89 -11.95 3.55
N MET A 12 14.78 -11.62 4.49
CA MET A 12 14.60 -11.91 5.92
C MET A 12 13.49 -11.05 6.53
N LEU A 13 13.30 -9.81 6.07
CA LEU A 13 12.16 -8.97 6.45
C LEU A 13 10.85 -9.53 5.88
N GLN A 14 10.87 -10.04 4.65
CA GLN A 14 9.71 -10.67 4.02
C GLN A 14 9.36 -12.02 4.69
N GLU A 15 10.36 -12.83 5.03
CA GLU A 15 10.19 -14.06 5.80
C GLU A 15 9.74 -13.77 7.24
N ALA A 16 10.24 -12.70 7.88
CA ALA A 16 9.73 -12.25 9.18
C ALA A 16 8.31 -11.66 9.09
N GLU A 17 7.94 -11.05 7.95
CA GLU A 17 6.58 -10.61 7.66
C GLU A 17 5.63 -11.81 7.47
N ASP A 18 6.09 -12.93 6.91
CA ASP A 18 5.31 -14.17 6.76
C ASP A 18 5.30 -15.06 8.02
N ILE A 19 6.32 -14.98 8.88
CA ILE A 19 6.41 -15.74 10.14
C ILE A 19 5.78 -14.97 11.32
N GLY A 20 5.64 -13.64 11.20
CA GLY A 20 5.21 -12.74 12.27
C GLY A 20 3.71 -12.74 12.55
N GLY A 21 3.14 -13.87 12.98
CA GLY A 21 1.86 -14.00 13.70
C GLY A 21 0.59 -13.38 13.08
N SER A 22 -0.57 -13.71 13.64
CA SER A 22 -1.86 -13.09 13.25
C SER A 22 -1.99 -11.62 13.63
N LYS A 23 -0.91 -11.00 14.15
CA LYS A 23 -0.92 -9.71 14.84
C LYS A 23 -0.26 -8.61 14.03
N ALA A 24 -0.65 -7.39 14.35
CA ALA A 24 -0.17 -6.18 13.71
C ALA A 24 1.33 -5.99 13.94
N THR A 25 2.01 -5.52 12.91
CA THR A 25 3.45 -5.27 12.94
C THR A 25 3.74 -3.77 13.01
N SER A 26 4.94 -3.42 13.50
CA SER A 26 5.44 -2.04 13.44
C SER A 26 5.57 -1.53 12.00
N GLY A 27 5.74 -2.42 11.02
CA GLY A 27 5.66 -2.09 9.60
C GLY A 27 4.29 -1.55 9.20
N GLN A 28 3.21 -2.20 9.65
CA GLN A 28 1.86 -1.74 9.36
C GLN A 28 1.50 -0.44 10.09
N MET A 29 1.95 -0.26 11.33
CA MET A 29 1.74 1.00 12.04
C MET A 29 2.45 2.16 11.34
N ARG A 30 3.69 1.96 10.89
CA ARG A 30 4.39 2.96 10.06
C ARG A 30 3.64 3.25 8.75
N ALA A 31 3.09 2.24 8.10
CA ALA A 31 2.29 2.43 6.88
C ALA A 31 1.00 3.23 7.15
N LEU A 32 0.32 2.96 8.27
CA LEU A 32 -0.87 3.69 8.70
C LEU A 32 -0.57 5.16 8.96
N TYR A 33 0.46 5.44 9.77
CA TYR A 33 0.89 6.81 10.05
C TYR A 33 1.35 7.53 8.78
N GLY A 34 2.18 6.89 7.96
CA GLY A 34 2.64 7.46 6.69
C GLY A 34 1.47 7.87 5.80
N LYS A 35 0.52 6.95 5.59
CA LYS A 35 -0.65 7.21 4.75
C LYS A 35 -1.53 8.33 5.32
N ALA A 36 -1.79 8.35 6.63
CA ALA A 36 -2.58 9.40 7.25
C ALA A 36 -1.90 10.78 7.18
N LEU A 37 -0.58 10.84 7.40
CA LEU A 37 0.20 12.08 7.26
C LEU A 37 0.18 12.59 5.82
N ASP A 38 0.31 11.71 4.83
CA ASP A 38 0.18 12.07 3.41
C ASP A 38 -1.21 12.62 3.08
N GLN A 39 -2.22 12.23 3.88
CA GLN A 39 -3.58 12.80 3.84
C GLN A 39 -3.74 14.14 4.56
N GLY A 40 -2.66 14.70 5.10
CA GLY A 40 -2.68 15.95 5.84
C GLY A 40 -3.27 15.82 7.23
N TRP A 41 -3.33 14.60 7.78
CA TRP A 41 -3.72 14.42 9.18
C TRP A 41 -2.56 14.81 10.08
N ASP A 42 -2.86 15.37 11.24
CA ASP A 42 -1.88 15.51 12.32
C ASP A 42 -1.87 14.24 13.20
N ARG A 43 -0.87 14.16 14.09
CA ARG A 43 -0.71 13.01 14.99
C ARG A 43 -1.86 12.85 15.97
N GLU A 44 -2.52 13.94 16.36
CA GLU A 44 -3.63 13.91 17.31
C GLU A 44 -4.87 13.30 16.66
N ARG A 45 -5.16 13.66 15.41
CA ARG A 45 -6.21 13.05 14.60
C ARG A 45 -5.97 11.57 14.36
N ILE A 46 -4.73 11.15 14.09
CA ILE A 46 -4.39 9.73 13.95
C ILE A 46 -4.65 8.99 15.27
N LYS A 47 -4.26 9.59 16.40
CA LYS A 47 -4.49 9.04 17.73
C LYS A 47 -6.00 8.84 17.97
N LEU A 48 -6.81 9.86 17.78
CA LEU A 48 -8.27 9.82 17.96
C LEU A 48 -8.92 8.76 17.06
N PHE A 49 -8.48 8.66 15.81
CA PHE A 49 -8.96 7.62 14.88
C PHE A 49 -8.62 6.21 15.38
N LEU A 50 -7.41 5.98 15.90
CA LEU A 50 -7.04 4.68 16.48
C LEU A 50 -7.85 4.38 17.76
N GLU A 51 -8.04 5.36 18.66
CA GLU A 51 -8.90 5.21 19.85
C GLU A 51 -10.34 4.86 19.44
N GLU A 52 -10.90 5.52 18.44
CA GLU A 52 -12.25 5.26 17.94
C GLU A 52 -12.39 3.85 17.36
N LYS A 53 -11.43 3.42 16.55
CA LYS A 53 -11.52 2.16 15.77
C LYS A 53 -11.08 0.92 16.55
N LEU A 54 -10.15 1.10 17.48
CA LEU A 54 -9.48 0.02 18.20
C LEU A 54 -9.71 0.07 19.71
N GLY A 55 -10.17 1.19 20.26
CA GLY A 55 -10.23 1.44 21.70
C GLY A 55 -8.87 1.76 22.34
N ILE A 56 -7.80 1.72 21.55
CA ILE A 56 -6.41 1.97 21.96
C ILE A 56 -5.69 2.75 20.85
N SER A 57 -4.76 3.61 21.24
CA SER A 57 -3.95 4.41 20.29
C SER A 57 -2.46 4.32 20.52
N ASN A 58 -2.02 3.62 21.57
CA ASN A 58 -0.62 3.42 21.84
C ASN A 58 -0.05 2.42 20.84
N GLU A 59 0.95 2.82 20.05
CA GLU A 59 1.55 1.99 19.01
C GLU A 59 2.08 0.66 19.59
N ASP A 60 2.73 0.72 20.75
CA ASP A 60 3.30 -0.45 21.42
C ASP A 60 2.22 -1.43 21.92
N GLU A 61 1.02 -0.93 22.21
CA GLU A 61 -0.13 -1.76 22.58
C GLU A 61 -0.87 -2.29 21.35
N ILE A 62 -0.81 -1.59 20.22
CA ILE A 62 -1.45 -2.03 18.98
C ILE A 62 -0.63 -3.16 18.34
N VAL A 63 0.69 -2.98 18.27
CA VAL A 63 1.64 -3.97 17.75
C VAL A 63 1.61 -5.22 18.66
N GLY A 64 1.43 -6.39 18.06
CA GLY A 64 1.38 -7.65 18.80
C GLY A 64 0.04 -7.99 19.48
N ILE A 65 -0.91 -7.04 19.63
CA ILE A 65 -2.24 -7.31 20.20
C ILE A 65 -3.34 -7.30 19.13
N ILE A 66 -3.37 -6.26 18.30
CA ILE A 66 -4.40 -6.11 17.26
C ILE A 66 -4.10 -7.04 16.10
N GLU A 67 -5.14 -7.55 15.44
CA GLU A 67 -4.95 -8.42 14.28
C GLU A 67 -4.39 -7.67 13.07
N ARG A 68 -3.49 -8.33 12.35
CA ARG A 68 -2.87 -7.80 11.13
C ARG A 68 -3.89 -7.32 10.11
N ALA A 69 -4.93 -8.14 9.87
CA ALA A 69 -6.00 -7.82 8.93
C ALA A 69 -6.72 -6.52 9.33
N LYS A 70 -7.00 -6.33 10.63
CA LYS A 70 -7.68 -5.14 11.13
C LYS A 70 -6.89 -3.86 10.85
N ILE A 71 -5.57 -3.87 11.06
CA ILE A 71 -4.72 -2.72 10.72
C ILE A 71 -4.65 -2.50 9.21
N SER A 72 -4.55 -3.55 8.40
CA SER A 72 -4.63 -3.41 6.93
C SER A 72 -5.93 -2.74 6.47
N HIS A 73 -7.07 -3.10 7.07
CA HIS A 73 -8.35 -2.45 6.78
C HIS A 73 -8.34 -0.96 7.15
N LEU A 74 -7.71 -0.57 8.27
CA LEU A 74 -7.61 0.84 8.65
C LEU A 74 -6.72 1.65 7.70
N ILE A 75 -5.61 1.06 7.24
CA ILE A 75 -4.74 1.68 6.21
C ILE A 75 -5.54 1.92 4.93
N ASP A 76 -6.36 0.94 4.52
CA ASP A 76 -7.23 1.06 3.36
C ASP A 76 -8.30 2.12 3.56
N GLU A 77 -8.94 2.16 4.74
CA GLU A 77 -9.96 3.14 5.08
C GLU A 77 -9.41 4.56 4.96
N ILE A 78 -8.23 4.82 5.54
CA ILE A 78 -7.54 6.11 5.39
C ILE A 78 -7.35 6.39 3.90
N GLY A 79 -6.75 5.47 3.14
CA GLY A 79 -6.54 5.61 1.69
C GLY A 79 -7.80 5.98 0.92
N SER A 80 -8.92 5.33 1.23
CA SER A 80 -10.20 5.48 0.53
C SER A 80 -10.87 6.84 0.73
N MET A 81 -10.49 7.63 1.74
CA MET A 81 -11.08 8.95 1.98
C MET A 81 -10.79 9.97 0.86
N ARG A 82 -9.84 9.67 -0.03
CA ARG A 82 -9.55 10.48 -1.23
C ARG A 82 -10.33 10.04 -2.46
N GLU A 83 -11.10 8.97 -2.39
CA GLU A 83 -11.83 8.49 -3.55
C GLU A 83 -12.92 9.48 -3.96
N VAL A 84 -12.92 9.81 -5.24
CA VAL A 84 -13.90 10.70 -5.86
C VAL A 84 -14.65 9.89 -6.91
N PRO A 85 -15.99 9.97 -7.01
CA PRO A 85 -16.74 9.29 -8.05
C PRO A 85 -16.19 9.56 -9.45
N GLY A 86 -15.97 8.50 -10.22
CA GLY A 86 -15.36 8.58 -11.56
C GLY A 86 -13.84 8.69 -11.59
N LYS A 87 -13.16 8.71 -10.43
CA LYS A 87 -11.70 8.72 -10.32
C LYS A 87 -11.14 7.40 -9.82
N ALA A 88 -9.84 7.23 -10.03
CA ALA A 88 -9.08 6.08 -9.62
C ALA A 88 -9.25 5.80 -8.12
N THR A 89 -9.43 4.53 -7.76
CA THR A 89 -9.63 4.08 -6.38
C THR A 89 -8.40 3.36 -5.83
N VAL A 90 -8.33 3.24 -4.50
CA VAL A 90 -7.30 2.41 -3.84
C VAL A 90 -7.42 0.95 -4.29
N GLY A 91 -8.65 0.47 -4.50
CA GLY A 91 -8.90 -0.87 -5.02
C GLY A 91 -8.29 -1.11 -6.40
N GLN A 92 -8.37 -0.13 -7.32
CA GLN A 92 -7.72 -0.22 -8.62
C GLN A 92 -6.20 -0.19 -8.50
N MET A 93 -5.63 0.64 -7.63
CA MET A 93 -4.19 0.62 -7.37
C MET A 93 -3.73 -0.74 -6.83
N ARG A 94 -4.49 -1.36 -5.93
CA ARG A 94 -4.21 -2.72 -5.43
C ARG A 94 -4.29 -3.76 -6.55
N ALA A 95 -5.32 -3.68 -7.40
CA ALA A 95 -5.47 -4.57 -8.54
C ALA A 95 -4.29 -4.44 -9.52
N LEU A 96 -3.82 -3.22 -9.76
CA LEU A 96 -2.63 -2.96 -10.57
C LEU A 96 -1.39 -3.64 -10.00
N TRP A 97 -1.14 -3.46 -8.71
CA TRP A 97 -0.02 -4.10 -8.02
C TRP A 97 -0.11 -5.63 -8.07
N GLY A 98 -1.28 -6.19 -7.76
CA GLY A 98 -1.51 -7.63 -7.81
C GLY A 98 -1.24 -8.21 -9.19
N LYS A 99 -1.85 -7.62 -10.23
CA LYS A 99 -1.69 -8.09 -11.61
C LYS A 99 -0.26 -7.95 -12.11
N ALA A 100 0.46 -6.89 -11.71
CA ALA A 100 1.85 -6.72 -12.08
C ALA A 100 2.77 -7.74 -11.39
N PHE A 101 2.53 -8.03 -10.10
CA PHE A 101 3.30 -9.05 -9.39
C PHE A 101 3.01 -10.47 -9.87
N ASP A 102 1.76 -10.78 -10.22
CA ASP A 102 1.40 -12.05 -10.87
C ASP A 102 2.13 -12.23 -12.21
N ARG A 103 2.50 -11.10 -12.84
CA ARG A 103 3.33 -11.02 -14.05
C ARG A 103 4.83 -10.99 -13.76
N GLY A 104 5.28 -11.18 -12.52
CA GLY A 104 6.70 -11.16 -12.16
C GLY A 104 7.35 -9.78 -12.21
N TRP A 105 6.58 -8.69 -12.28
CA TRP A 105 7.15 -7.35 -12.29
C TRP A 105 7.73 -7.00 -10.94
N THR A 106 8.90 -6.38 -10.94
CA THR A 106 9.45 -5.82 -9.70
C THR A 106 8.75 -4.52 -9.33
N ARG A 107 8.83 -4.14 -8.05
CA ARG A 107 8.26 -2.89 -7.54
C ARG A 107 8.71 -1.66 -8.33
N ASP A 108 10.00 -1.61 -8.66
CA ASP A 108 10.58 -0.52 -9.44
C ASP A 108 10.08 -0.49 -10.90
N LYS A 109 9.81 -1.67 -11.49
CA LYS A 109 9.24 -1.76 -12.83
C LYS A 109 7.84 -1.18 -12.86
N VAL A 110 7.00 -1.51 -11.86
CA VAL A 110 5.65 -0.95 -11.73
C VAL A 110 5.70 0.56 -11.55
N LYS A 111 6.58 1.08 -10.67
CA LYS A 111 6.72 2.52 -10.46
C LYS A 111 7.13 3.26 -11.73
N ARG A 112 8.15 2.78 -12.44
CA ARG A 112 8.58 3.38 -13.71
C ARG A 112 7.47 3.35 -14.75
N TYR A 113 6.72 2.25 -14.83
CA TYR A 113 5.61 2.13 -15.75
C TYR A 113 4.50 3.15 -15.43
N LEU A 114 4.16 3.34 -14.16
CA LEU A 114 3.19 4.35 -13.74
C LEU A 114 3.70 5.77 -14.00
N GLU A 115 4.98 6.05 -13.74
CA GLU A 115 5.61 7.34 -14.07
C GLU A 115 5.55 7.62 -15.58
N GLU A 116 5.78 6.59 -16.42
CA GLU A 116 5.68 6.73 -17.88
C GLU A 116 4.23 7.00 -18.34
N LYS A 117 3.24 6.32 -17.75
CA LYS A 117 1.83 6.41 -18.21
C LYS A 117 1.05 7.56 -17.60
N LEU A 118 1.32 7.91 -16.34
CA LEU A 118 0.56 8.87 -15.55
C LEU A 118 1.39 10.09 -15.13
N GLY A 119 2.71 10.09 -15.36
CA GLY A 119 3.62 11.12 -14.88
C GLY A 119 3.95 11.01 -13.38
N THR A 120 3.39 10.02 -12.68
CA THR A 120 3.63 9.78 -11.26
C THR A 120 3.41 8.31 -10.92
N SER A 121 4.15 7.82 -9.92
CA SER A 121 3.95 6.51 -9.29
C SER A 121 3.31 6.60 -7.90
N ARG A 122 3.00 7.81 -7.45
CA ARG A 122 2.53 8.11 -6.10
C ARG A 122 1.03 7.88 -6.01
N GLU A 123 0.60 6.96 -5.14
CA GLU A 123 -0.81 6.61 -4.96
C GLU A 123 -1.66 7.84 -4.64
N GLU A 124 -1.13 8.75 -3.82
CA GLU A 124 -1.76 9.99 -3.39
C GLU A 124 -1.92 11.06 -4.50
N GLU A 125 -1.24 10.88 -5.62
CA GLU A 125 -1.37 11.68 -6.84
C GLU A 125 -2.25 10.99 -7.90
N ILE A 126 -2.53 9.70 -7.73
CA ILE A 126 -3.37 8.91 -8.64
C ILE A 126 -4.80 8.82 -8.09
N VAL A 127 -4.98 8.31 -6.88
CA VAL A 127 -6.28 8.07 -6.26
C VAL A 127 -7.03 9.39 -6.08
N GLY A 128 -8.29 9.43 -6.53
CA GLY A 128 -9.13 10.62 -6.48
C GLY A 128 -8.81 11.71 -7.51
N LYS A 129 -7.76 11.54 -8.33
CA LYS A 129 -7.28 12.55 -9.29
C LYS A 129 -7.26 12.05 -10.73
N VAL A 130 -6.72 10.86 -10.94
CA VAL A 130 -6.66 10.20 -12.25
C VAL A 130 -8.04 9.62 -12.58
N ASP A 131 -8.41 9.64 -13.85
CA ASP A 131 -9.66 9.03 -14.29
C ASP A 131 -9.66 7.52 -14.07
N LYS A 132 -10.76 6.97 -13.56
CA LYS A 132 -10.83 5.53 -13.25
C LYS A 132 -10.65 4.67 -14.50
N ASP A 133 -11.08 5.16 -15.67
CA ASP A 133 -11.06 4.39 -16.90
C ASP A 133 -9.63 4.30 -17.42
N VAL A 134 -8.85 5.39 -17.30
CA VAL A 134 -7.42 5.41 -17.60
C VAL A 134 -6.65 4.41 -16.75
N LEU A 135 -6.90 4.36 -15.43
CA LEU A 135 -6.21 3.37 -14.58
C LEU A 135 -6.65 1.93 -14.90
N SER A 136 -7.91 1.72 -15.28
CA SER A 136 -8.41 0.41 -15.72
C SER A 136 -7.70 -0.05 -17.00
N ASP A 137 -7.55 0.83 -17.98
CA ASP A 137 -6.82 0.54 -19.24
C ASP A 137 -5.36 0.15 -18.96
N ILE A 138 -4.71 0.83 -18.01
CA ILE A 138 -3.34 0.50 -17.59
C ILE A 138 -3.27 -0.90 -16.96
N ILE A 139 -4.23 -1.23 -16.08
CA ILE A 139 -4.33 -2.56 -15.46
C ILE A 139 -4.56 -3.63 -16.53
N ASP A 140 -5.41 -3.36 -17.52
CA ASP A 140 -5.69 -4.31 -18.59
C ASP A 140 -4.50 -4.49 -19.52
N ALA A 141 -3.76 -3.41 -19.83
CA ALA A 141 -2.52 -3.49 -20.59
C ALA A 141 -1.48 -4.40 -19.90
N ILE A 142 -1.29 -4.30 -18.58
CA ILE A 142 -0.43 -5.22 -17.82
C ILE A 142 -0.93 -6.67 -17.97
N GLY A 143 -2.25 -6.85 -17.95
CA GLY A 143 -2.92 -8.12 -18.15
C GLY A 143 -2.81 -8.71 -19.56
N MET A 144 -2.44 -7.93 -20.57
CA MET A 144 -2.31 -8.37 -21.97
C MET A 144 -0.86 -8.48 -22.45
N MET A 145 0.10 -7.91 -21.72
CA MET A 145 1.52 -8.01 -22.07
C MET A 145 2.00 -9.46 -21.94
N GLU A 146 2.43 -10.09 -23.04
CA GLU A 146 3.15 -11.36 -22.96
C GLU A 146 4.55 -11.11 -22.40
N GLU A 147 4.86 -11.68 -21.23
CA GLU A 147 6.26 -11.86 -20.86
C GLU A 147 6.74 -13.16 -21.47
N LYS A 148 7.72 -13.05 -22.37
CA LYS A 148 8.50 -14.21 -22.84
C LYS A 148 9.15 -14.85 -21.60
N LYS A 149 8.65 -16.03 -21.23
CA LYS A 149 9.30 -16.95 -20.30
C LYS A 149 10.74 -17.23 -20.70
#